data_AF-A0A819N4U1-F1
#
_entry.id   AF-A0A819N4U1-F1
#
_cell.length_a   1.000
_cell.length_b   1.000
_cell.length_c   1.000
_cell.angle_alpha   90.00
_cell.angle_beta   90.00
_cell.angle_gamma   90.00
#
_symmetry.space_group_name_H-M   'P 1'
#
loop_
_entity.id
_entity.type
_entity.pdbx_description
1 polymer ?
#
loop_
_entity_poly.entity_id
_entity_poly.type
_entity_poly.pdbx_seq_one_letter_code
_entity_poly.pdbx_strand_id
1 'polypeptide(L)' 'CLVFVRQTHPPTYTLISRSSVPTGFIGFAVNKGGDGIRFRFYETDIRFINSHSASGDG' A
#
# COMPACT_ATOMS: atom_id res chain seq x y z
N CYS A 1 -1.13 -5.88 -1.33
CA CYS A 1 0.20 -5.41 -0.85
C CYS A 1 0.59 -6.20 0.40
N LEU A 2 1.82 -6.72 0.48
CA LEU A 2 2.39 -7.39 1.67
C LEU A 2 3.77 -6.80 1.95
N VAL A 3 4.11 -6.59 3.23
CA VAL A 3 5.42 -6.10 3.68
C VAL A 3 5.94 -7.03 4.76
N PHE A 4 7.18 -7.49 4.64
CA PHE A 4 7.85 -8.36 5.60
C PHE A 4 9.03 -7.62 6.24
N VAL A 5 9.23 -7.82 7.54
CA VAL A 5 10.32 -7.19 8.30
C VAL A 5 11.19 -8.29 8.91
N ARG A 6 12.52 -8.11 8.89
CA ARG A 6 13.44 -9.06 9.53
C ARG A 6 13.26 -9.06 11.04
N GLN A 7 13.12 -10.25 11.63
CA GLN A 7 12.92 -10.46 13.07
C GLN A 7 14.10 -9.99 13.95
N THR A 8 15.27 -9.73 13.37
CA THR A 8 16.45 -9.20 14.08
C THR A 8 16.26 -7.78 14.63
N HIS A 9 15.15 -7.12 14.32
CA HIS A 9 14.80 -5.80 14.85
C HIS A 9 13.62 -5.94 15.84
N PRO A 10 13.85 -5.92 17.18
CA PRO A 10 12.76 -5.77 18.17
C PRO A 10 11.97 -4.47 17.88
N PRO A 11 10.69 -4.33 18.32
CA PRO A 11 9.60 -3.71 17.56
C PRO A 11 9.77 -2.19 17.46
N THR A 12 10.62 -1.79 16.52
CA THR A 12 10.90 -0.41 16.14
C THR A 12 9.93 0.09 15.08
N TYR A 13 9.05 -0.80 14.61
CA TYR A 13 7.94 -0.46 13.74
C TYR A 13 6.68 -0.15 14.57
N THR A 14 6.14 1.06 14.42
CA THR A 14 4.91 1.52 15.05
C THR A 14 3.97 2.13 14.00
N LEU A 15 2.77 2.55 14.39
CA LEU A 15 1.85 3.28 13.51
C LEU A 15 1.53 2.55 12.18
N ILE A 16 1.35 1.22 12.26
CA ILE A 16 0.97 0.41 11.10
C ILE A 16 -0.43 0.83 10.65
N SER A 17 -0.57 1.18 9.37
CA SER A 17 -1.86 1.49 8.76
C SER A 17 -1.91 0.98 7.33
N ARG A 18 -3.11 0.62 6.88
CA ARG A 18 -3.39 0.18 5.51
C ARG A 18 -4.52 1.02 4.93
N SER A 19 -4.43 1.35 3.65
CA SER A 19 -5.52 1.98 2.90
C SER A 19 -5.62 1.36 1.51
N SER A 20 -6.81 1.39 0.93
CA SER A 20 -7.08 0.92 -0.42
C SER A 20 -8.01 1.92 -1.11
N VAL A 21 -7.66 2.32 -2.33
CA VAL A 21 -8.42 3.26 -3.15
C VAL A 21 -8.80 2.57 -4.46
N PRO A 22 -10.09 2.24 -4.69
CA PRO A 22 -10.55 1.77 -5.99
C PRO A 22 -10.56 2.96 -6.98
N THR A 23 -10.13 2.72 -8.22
CA THR A 23 -10.07 3.77 -9.26
C THR A 23 -10.86 3.41 -10.52
N GLY A 24 -11.79 2.46 -10.43
CA GLY A 24 -12.70 2.14 -11.53
C GLY A 24 -13.67 3.29 -11.82
N PHE A 25 -14.14 3.39 -13.07
CA PHE A 25 -15.24 4.30 -13.40
C PHE A 25 -16.49 3.90 -12.60
N ILE A 26 -17.32 4.87 -12.22
CA ILE A 26 -18.53 4.66 -11.42
C ILE A 26 -19.38 3.55 -12.06
N GLY A 27 -19.58 2.45 -11.34
CA GLY A 27 -20.32 1.26 -11.80
C GLY A 27 -19.48 0.13 -12.43
N PHE A 28 -18.21 0.38 -12.76
CA PHE A 28 -17.26 -0.58 -13.33
C PHE A 28 -15.96 -0.62 -12.52
N ALA A 29 -16.00 -1.24 -11.34
CA ALA A 29 -14.78 -1.65 -10.64
C ALA A 29 -14.64 -3.17 -10.80
N VAL A 30 -13.52 -3.65 -11.34
CA VAL A 30 -13.24 -5.09 -11.19
C VAL A 30 -11.81 -5.40 -10.72
N ASN A 31 -10.78 -4.59 -10.99
CA ASN A 31 -9.45 -4.83 -10.40
C ASN A 31 -8.45 -3.66 -10.37
N LYS A 32 -8.87 -2.43 -10.67
CA LYS A 32 -7.98 -1.25 -10.75
C LYS A 32 -8.07 -0.40 -9.50
N GLY A 33 -6.93 0.12 -9.05
CA GLY A 33 -6.83 0.89 -7.83
C GLY A 33 -5.43 0.88 -7.22
N GLY A 34 -5.34 1.37 -6.00
CA GLY A 34 -4.11 1.36 -5.20
C GLY A 34 -4.30 0.74 -3.84
N ASP A 35 -3.31 -0.05 -3.40
CA ASP A 35 -3.15 -0.49 -2.02
C ASP A 35 -1.94 0.21 -1.40
N GLY A 36 -2.09 0.73 -0.19
CA GLY A 36 -1.02 1.34 0.58
C GLY A 36 -0.82 0.68 1.93
N ILE A 37 0.44 0.49 2.32
CA ILE A 37 0.84 0.15 3.70
C ILE A 37 1.79 1.23 4.20
N ARG A 38 1.56 1.73 5.42
CA ARG A 38 2.44 2.62 6.14
C ARG A 38 2.87 1.97 7.45
N PHE A 39 4.11 2.19 7.84
CA PHE A 39 4.57 2.02 9.22
C PHE A 39 5.66 3.05 9.51
N ARG A 40 5.89 3.33 10.78
CA ARG A 40 6.99 4.16 11.26
C ARG A 40 8.11 3.27 11.74
N PHE A 41 9.31 3.40 11.19
CA PHE A 41 10.52 2.71 11.64
C PHE A 41 11.43 3.73 12.35
N TYR A 42 11.62 3.58 13.66
CA TYR A 42 12.19 4.62 14.52
C TYR A 42 11.42 5.95 14.39
N GLU A 43 12.04 7.00 13.86
CA GLU A 43 11.43 8.31 13.63
C GLU A 43 11.03 8.53 12.16
N THR A 44 11.26 7.53 11.30
CA THR A 44 11.02 7.63 9.86
C THR A 44 9.69 6.97 9.48
N ASP A 45 8.82 7.72 8.81
CA ASP A 45 7.59 7.17 8.22
C ASP A 45 7.87 6.57 6.83
N ILE A 46 7.67 5.26 6.69
CA ILE A 46 7.84 4.52 5.43
C ILE A 46 6.46 4.17 4.88
N ARG A 47 6.26 4.38 3.58
CA ARG A 47 5.00 4.12 2.88
C ARG A 47 5.27 3.33 1.60
N PHE A 48 4.58 2.21 1.44
CA PHE A 48 4.59 1.39 0.24
C PHE A 48 3.24 1.54 -0.45
N ILE A 49 3.26 2.05 -1.69
CA ILE A 49 2.08 2.19 -2.54
C ILE A 49 2.23 1.22 -3.71
N ASN A 50 1.26 0.33 -3.86
CA ASN A 50 1.14 -0.57 -5.00
C ASN A 50 -0.11 -0.19 -5.79
N SER A 51 0.04 0.23 -7.05
CA SER A 51 -1.07 0.64 -7.89
C SER A 51 -1.20 -0.23 -9.13
N HIS A 52 -2.44 -0.61 -9.45
CA HIS A 52 -2.83 -1.22 -10.70
C HIS A 52 -3.65 -0.19 -11.49
N SER A 53 -2.97 0.54 -12.37
CA SER A 53 -3.57 1.59 -13.20
C SER A 53 -4.33 1.00 -14.38
N ALA A 54 -5.21 1.80 -14.99
CA ALA A 54 -5.88 1.42 -16.23
C ALA A 54 -4.84 1.01 -17.29
N SER A 55 -5.09 -0.10 -17.96
CA SER A 55 -4.37 -0.51 -19.16
C SER A 55 -4.93 0.27 -20.34
N GLY A 56 -4.07 0.77 -21.22
CA GLY A 56 -4.46 1.33 -22.50
C GLY A 56 -3.52 0.82 -23.58
N ASP A 57 -4.09 0.46 -24.72
CA ASP A 57 -3.44 0.58 -26.02
C ASP A 57 -4.11 1.76 -26.72
N GLY A 58 -3.33 2.59 -27.41
CA GLY A 58 -3.81 3.79 -28.11
C GLY A 58 -4.84 3.50 -29.18
#